data_AF-A0A7Y5LBA3-F1
#
_entry.id   AF-A0A7Y5LBA3-F1
#
_cell.length_a   1.000
_cell.length_b   1.000
_cell.length_c   1.000
_cell.angle_alpha   90.00
_cell.angle_beta   90.00
_cell.angle_gamma   90.00
#
_symmetry.space_group_name_H-M   'P 1'
#
loop_
_entity.id
_entity.type
_entity.pdbx_description
1 polymer ?
#
loop_
_entity_poly.entity_id
_entity_poly.type
_entity_poly.pdbx_seq_one_letter_code
_entity_poly.pdbx_strand_id
1 'polypeptide(L)'
;MKKLINIFFLTFLAGILVSSGYSQNLNWRSAGKQNSNIIYSNFGYDFGVTAQVGYGRFIQTIRPLVLTFDYSMPMGHRLTDDFKVRFGTHVEFFEKNGFVASGKVLGIFRNHKTSLVRISNFGGEFSLVTGYFKPTFHAALELSADGAVVSYLKHSKLMKGNYPEIQDGWYLNNGAHYFYGIQAGKTIGRSYEANLRLGKVNARGNESDVLPIYFQLGLTSRF
;
A
#
# COMPACT_ATOMS: atom_id res chain seq x y z
N MET A 1 -13.30 -35.99 -8.84
CA MET A 1 -13.36 -34.70 -8.10
C MET A 1 -12.00 -34.22 -7.61
N LYS A 2 -11.37 -34.81 -6.55
CA LYS A 2 -10.11 -34.30 -5.97
C LYS A 2 -8.98 -34.00 -6.99
N LYS A 3 -8.76 -34.86 -7.99
CA LYS A 3 -7.76 -34.61 -9.06
C LYS A 3 -8.07 -33.37 -9.92
N LEU A 4 -9.34 -33.08 -10.25
CA LEU A 4 -9.72 -31.86 -10.99
C LEU A 4 -9.49 -30.59 -10.15
N ILE A 5 -9.79 -30.66 -8.85
CA ILE A 5 -9.56 -29.51 -7.93
C ILE A 5 -8.07 -29.20 -7.87
N ASN A 6 -7.21 -30.22 -7.74
CA ASN A 6 -5.75 -30.03 -7.74
C ASN A 6 -5.24 -29.47 -9.07
N ILE A 7 -5.75 -29.96 -10.21
CA ILE A 7 -5.39 -29.40 -11.53
C ILE A 7 -5.83 -27.94 -11.62
N PHE A 8 -7.08 -27.61 -11.29
CA PHE A 8 -7.57 -26.22 -11.34
C PHE A 8 -6.76 -25.30 -10.42
N PHE A 9 -6.38 -25.77 -9.23
CA PHE A 9 -5.55 -25.02 -8.29
C PHE A 9 -4.12 -24.83 -8.83
N LEU A 10 -3.51 -25.85 -9.44
CA LEU A 10 -2.21 -25.74 -10.13
C LEU A 10 -2.26 -24.84 -11.36
N THR A 11 -3.33 -24.86 -12.15
CA THR A 11 -3.51 -23.97 -13.32
C THR A 11 -3.75 -22.53 -12.87
N PHE A 12 -4.49 -22.31 -11.78
CA PHE A 12 -4.67 -21.00 -11.17
C PHE A 12 -3.35 -20.47 -10.58
N LEU A 13 -2.58 -21.31 -9.88
CA LEU A 13 -1.26 -20.95 -9.34
C LEU A 13 -0.24 -20.67 -10.45
N ALA A 14 -0.25 -21.45 -11.53
CA ALA A 14 0.55 -21.19 -12.74
C ALA A 14 0.09 -19.90 -13.45
N GLY A 15 -1.21 -19.61 -13.50
CA GLY A 15 -1.74 -18.34 -13.99
C GLY A 15 -1.23 -17.14 -13.19
N ILE A 16 -1.17 -17.25 -11.86
CA ILE A 16 -0.59 -16.24 -10.96
C ILE A 16 0.92 -16.06 -11.22
N LEU A 17 1.64 -17.14 -11.54
CA LEU A 17 3.07 -17.08 -11.91
C LEU A 17 3.33 -16.50 -13.31
N VAL A 18 2.32 -16.48 -14.19
CA VAL A 18 2.40 -15.88 -15.55
C VAL A 18 1.88 -14.43 -15.56
N SER A 19 1.05 -14.03 -14.61
CA SER A 19 0.67 -12.62 -14.42
C SER A 19 1.79 -11.83 -13.74
N SER A 20 2.39 -10.89 -14.45
CA SER A 20 3.39 -9.95 -13.89
C SER A 20 2.76 -9.12 -12.76
N GLY A 21 3.35 -9.11 -11.55
CA GLY A 21 2.82 -8.35 -10.39
C GLY A 21 3.49 -6.98 -10.21
N TYR A 22 2.73 -5.89 -10.07
CA TYR A 22 2.98 -4.56 -10.66
C TYR A 22 3.31 -3.28 -9.78
N SER A 23 3.75 -3.28 -8.52
CA SER A 23 4.19 -2.13 -7.61
C SER A 23 3.77 -0.63 -7.69
N GLN A 24 3.73 0.03 -6.51
CA GLN A 24 3.32 1.43 -6.25
C GLN A 24 4.41 2.53 -6.16
N ASN A 25 5.69 2.21 -6.31
CA ASN A 25 6.69 3.28 -6.43
C ASN A 25 6.66 3.83 -7.86
N LEU A 26 6.99 5.11 -8.04
CA LEU A 26 6.76 5.81 -9.31
C LEU A 26 7.99 6.62 -9.69
N ASN A 27 8.68 6.19 -10.74
CA ASN A 27 9.77 6.95 -11.32
C ASN A 27 9.23 8.14 -12.12
N TRP A 28 9.17 9.31 -11.48
CA TRP A 28 8.75 10.56 -12.11
C TRP A 28 9.50 10.93 -13.39
N ARG A 29 10.75 10.45 -13.56
CA ARG A 29 11.56 10.69 -14.77
C ARG A 29 11.37 9.61 -15.85
N SER A 30 10.74 8.49 -15.52
CA SER A 30 10.23 7.51 -16.49
C SER A 30 8.85 7.89 -17.02
N ALA A 31 8.05 8.61 -16.21
CA ALA A 31 6.66 8.97 -16.48
C ALA A 31 6.43 9.43 -17.94
N GLY A 32 5.63 8.66 -18.68
CA GLY A 32 5.32 8.93 -20.08
C GLY A 32 4.47 10.18 -20.22
N LYS A 33 4.56 10.82 -21.40
CA LYS A 33 3.84 12.07 -21.75
C LYS A 33 2.35 12.04 -21.33
N GLN A 34 1.84 13.23 -20.98
CA GLN A 34 0.44 13.63 -20.74
C GLN A 34 -0.63 12.52 -20.72
N ASN A 35 -1.39 12.47 -19.61
CA ASN A 35 -2.60 11.66 -19.44
C ASN A 35 -2.42 10.14 -19.52
N SER A 36 -1.17 9.63 -19.42
CA SER A 36 -0.91 8.20 -19.30
C SER A 36 -1.54 7.62 -18.03
N ASN A 37 -1.87 6.33 -18.09
CA ASN A 37 -2.45 5.57 -17.00
C ASN A 37 -1.43 4.55 -16.52
N ILE A 38 -1.54 4.16 -15.25
CA ILE A 38 -0.74 3.11 -14.65
C ILE A 38 -1.64 2.07 -14.00
N ILE A 39 -1.26 0.81 -14.11
CA ILE A 39 -1.75 -0.26 -13.26
C ILE A 39 -0.59 -0.76 -12.42
N TYR A 40 -0.88 -1.05 -11.16
CA TYR A 40 0.10 -1.58 -10.23
C TYR A 40 -0.45 -2.69 -9.33
N SER A 41 0.46 -3.46 -8.72
CA SER A 41 0.15 -4.48 -7.72
C SER A 41 1.37 -4.88 -6.87
N ASN A 42 1.29 -4.70 -5.55
CA ASN A 42 2.42 -4.98 -4.66
C ASN A 42 2.30 -6.36 -4.02
N PHE A 43 3.45 -6.94 -3.72
CA PHE A 43 3.59 -8.04 -2.78
C PHE A 43 4.62 -7.66 -1.72
N GLY A 44 4.32 -7.84 -0.44
CA GLY A 44 5.20 -7.35 0.62
C GLY A 44 4.83 -7.83 2.01
N TYR A 45 5.53 -7.28 3.00
CA TYR A 45 5.27 -7.40 4.42
C TYR A 45 5.08 -6.00 5.02
N ASP A 46 3.90 -5.76 5.60
CA ASP A 46 3.48 -4.53 6.31
C ASP A 46 2.55 -4.99 7.44
N PHE A 47 3.09 -5.25 8.63
CA PHE A 47 2.48 -5.96 9.77
C PHE A 47 1.97 -7.40 9.49
N GLY A 48 2.02 -7.83 8.24
CA GLY A 48 1.68 -9.14 7.74
C GLY A 48 2.01 -9.22 6.25
N VAL A 49 2.02 -10.43 5.67
CA VAL A 49 2.20 -10.57 4.22
C VAL A 49 0.98 -9.96 3.52
N THR A 50 1.19 -9.07 2.55
CA THR A 50 0.11 -8.39 1.83
C THR A 50 0.24 -8.54 0.32
N ALA A 51 -0.91 -8.64 -0.34
CA ALA A 51 -1.06 -8.46 -1.78
C ALA A 51 -1.92 -7.23 -2.04
N GLN A 52 -1.60 -6.48 -3.07
CA GLN A 52 -2.27 -5.23 -3.42
C GLN A 52 -2.43 -5.12 -4.92
N VAL A 53 -3.48 -4.48 -5.39
CA VAL A 53 -3.68 -4.04 -6.78
C VAL A 53 -4.16 -2.60 -6.80
N GLY A 54 -3.93 -1.87 -7.89
CA GLY A 54 -4.51 -0.55 -8.06
C GLY A 54 -4.20 0.10 -9.39
N TYR A 55 -4.70 1.32 -9.52
CA TYR A 55 -4.72 2.11 -10.73
C TYR A 55 -4.29 3.53 -10.40
N GLY A 56 -3.59 4.17 -11.33
CA GLY A 56 -3.29 5.58 -11.26
C GLY A 56 -3.45 6.28 -12.61
N ARG A 57 -3.71 7.59 -12.57
CA ARG A 57 -3.80 8.42 -13.76
C ARG A 57 -2.97 9.68 -13.57
N PHE A 58 -2.06 9.94 -14.50
CA PHE A 58 -1.32 11.20 -14.55
C PHE A 58 -2.27 12.33 -14.96
N ILE A 59 -2.25 13.42 -14.21
CA ILE A 59 -2.98 14.65 -14.51
C ILE A 59 -1.96 15.78 -14.64
N GLN A 60 -1.98 16.44 -15.79
CA GLN A 60 -1.15 17.62 -16.03
C GLN A 60 -1.82 18.83 -15.37
N THR A 61 -1.26 19.31 -14.25
CA THR A 61 -1.58 20.62 -13.68
C THR A 61 -0.32 21.51 -13.71
N ILE A 62 -0.31 22.63 -12.97
CA ILE A 62 0.88 23.46 -12.75
C ILE A 62 2.04 22.62 -12.16
N ARG A 63 1.71 21.60 -11.36
CA ARG A 63 2.63 20.53 -10.95
C ARG A 63 2.10 19.18 -11.45
N PRO A 64 2.94 18.28 -11.98
CA PRO A 64 2.50 16.92 -12.30
C PRO A 64 1.97 16.22 -11.05
N LEU A 65 0.78 15.64 -11.15
CA LEU A 65 0.20 14.81 -10.10
C LEU A 65 -0.31 13.48 -10.68
N VAL A 66 -0.35 12.47 -9.82
CA VAL A 66 -0.96 11.17 -10.13
C VAL A 66 -2.08 10.94 -9.13
N LEU A 67 -3.32 10.84 -9.59
CA LEU A 67 -4.41 10.32 -8.76
C LEU A 67 -4.29 8.80 -8.71
N THR A 68 -4.45 8.21 -7.53
CA THR A 68 -4.31 6.77 -7.30
C THR A 68 -5.52 6.20 -6.56
N PHE A 69 -5.87 4.96 -6.89
CA PHE A 69 -6.82 4.12 -6.17
C PHE A 69 -6.26 2.72 -6.02
N ASP A 70 -6.26 2.16 -4.82
CA ASP A 70 -5.79 0.79 -4.57
C ASP A 70 -6.58 0.02 -3.53
N TYR A 71 -6.52 -1.30 -3.70
CA TYR A 71 -7.05 -2.30 -2.79
C TYR A 71 -5.91 -3.23 -2.39
N SER A 72 -5.70 -3.43 -1.09
CA SER A 72 -4.82 -4.45 -0.55
C SER A 72 -5.55 -5.38 0.43
N MET A 73 -5.07 -6.62 0.48
CA MET A 73 -5.50 -7.67 1.39
C MET A 73 -4.28 -8.31 2.05
N PRO A 74 -4.29 -8.53 3.39
CA PRO A 74 -3.31 -9.38 4.02
C PRO A 74 -3.59 -10.85 3.67
N MET A 75 -2.53 -11.64 3.53
CA MET A 75 -2.61 -13.08 3.34
C MET A 75 -2.85 -13.76 4.70
N GLY A 76 -4.11 -13.76 5.13
CA GLY A 76 -4.60 -14.47 6.30
C GLY A 76 -5.18 -15.85 6.00
N HIS A 77 -5.70 -16.52 7.03
CA HIS A 77 -6.45 -17.78 6.90
C HIS A 77 -7.76 -17.60 6.09
N ARG A 78 -8.25 -16.37 6.00
CA ARG A 78 -9.30 -15.91 5.10
C ARG A 78 -8.73 -14.69 4.36
N LEU A 79 -9.05 -14.56 3.06
CA LEU A 79 -8.46 -13.55 2.18
C LEU A 79 -9.37 -12.33 1.97
N THR A 80 -10.53 -12.30 2.61
CA THR A 80 -11.63 -11.34 2.33
C THR A 80 -12.29 -10.74 3.57
N ASP A 81 -11.89 -11.13 4.78
CA ASP A 81 -12.35 -10.45 6.00
C ASP A 81 -11.51 -9.23 6.34
N ASP A 82 -10.24 -9.19 5.91
CA ASP A 82 -9.34 -8.05 6.09
C ASP A 82 -9.00 -7.40 4.75
N PHE A 83 -9.03 -6.06 4.71
CA PHE A 83 -8.64 -5.29 3.53
C PHE A 83 -8.31 -3.83 3.86
N LYS A 84 -7.59 -3.15 2.97
CA LYS A 84 -7.20 -1.74 3.02
C LYS A 84 -7.43 -1.13 1.63
N VAL A 85 -8.39 -0.22 1.53
CA VAL A 85 -8.65 0.59 0.32
C VAL A 85 -8.03 1.96 0.52
N ARG A 86 -7.33 2.47 -0.49
CA ARG A 86 -6.74 3.81 -0.48
C ARG A 86 -7.11 4.57 -1.74
N PHE A 87 -7.33 5.87 -1.57
CA PHE A 87 -7.53 6.82 -2.64
C PHE A 87 -6.73 8.09 -2.35
N GLY A 88 -6.07 8.67 -3.33
CA GLY A 88 -5.39 9.94 -3.11
C GLY A 88 -4.54 10.41 -4.27
N THR A 89 -3.48 11.15 -3.93
CA THR A 89 -2.62 11.82 -4.92
C THR A 89 -1.15 11.71 -4.55
N HIS A 90 -0.29 11.62 -5.58
CA HIS A 90 1.15 11.79 -5.50
C HIS A 90 1.52 13.04 -6.32
N VAL A 91 2.27 14.00 -5.76
CA VAL A 91 2.61 15.28 -6.39
C VAL A 91 4.12 15.50 -6.36
N GLU A 92 4.70 15.89 -7.50
CA GLU A 92 6.08 16.39 -7.56
C GLU A 92 6.13 17.90 -7.30
N PHE A 93 6.88 18.34 -6.30
CA PHE A 93 7.01 19.76 -5.96
C PHE A 93 8.42 20.34 -6.16
N PHE A 94 9.45 19.49 -6.25
CA PHE A 94 10.81 19.90 -6.58
C PHE A 94 11.47 18.90 -7.53
N GLU A 95 12.13 19.41 -8.57
CA GLU A 95 13.09 18.65 -9.37
C GLU A 95 14.28 19.54 -9.73
N LYS A 96 15.49 18.99 -9.65
CA LYS A 96 16.72 19.61 -10.16
C LYS A 96 17.77 18.54 -10.46
N ASN A 97 18.24 18.49 -11.71
CA ASN A 97 19.29 17.59 -12.18
C ASN A 97 19.02 16.09 -11.89
N GLY A 98 17.75 15.69 -11.90
CA GLY A 98 17.32 14.33 -11.55
C GLY A 98 17.18 14.06 -10.05
N PHE A 99 17.50 15.03 -9.17
CA PHE A 99 17.05 14.97 -7.77
C PHE A 99 15.60 15.44 -7.69
N VAL A 100 14.71 14.63 -7.11
CA VAL A 100 13.27 14.88 -7.02
C VAL A 100 12.83 14.83 -5.57
N ALA A 101 11.95 15.75 -5.16
CA ALA A 101 11.16 15.63 -3.94
C ALA A 101 9.66 15.68 -4.27
N SER A 102 8.91 14.74 -3.68
CA SER A 102 7.50 14.51 -3.97
C SER A 102 6.73 14.12 -2.71
N GLY A 103 5.44 14.42 -2.68
CA GLY A 103 4.54 14.17 -1.55
C GLY A 103 3.37 13.28 -1.94
N LYS A 104 3.02 12.30 -1.10
CA LYS A 104 1.79 11.49 -1.24
C LYS A 104 0.80 11.89 -0.14
N VAL A 105 -0.48 11.95 -0.51
CA VAL A 105 -1.59 12.14 0.42
C VAL A 105 -2.67 11.12 0.04
N LEU A 106 -2.93 10.15 0.92
CA LEU A 106 -3.91 9.10 0.71
C LEU A 106 -4.96 9.13 1.82
N GLY A 107 -6.24 9.18 1.45
CA GLY A 107 -7.35 8.81 2.33
C GLY A 107 -7.50 7.29 2.34
N ILE A 108 -7.76 6.71 3.51
CA ILE A 108 -7.69 5.26 3.72
C ILE A 108 -8.93 4.76 4.45
N PHE A 109 -9.49 3.66 3.95
CA PHE A 109 -10.48 2.85 4.64
C PHE A 109 -9.93 1.44 4.86
N ARG A 110 -9.94 0.95 6.10
CA ARG A 110 -9.45 -0.40 6.44
C ARG A 110 -10.51 -1.19 7.17
N ASN A 111 -10.56 -2.49 6.91
CA ASN A 111 -11.25 -3.44 7.77
C ASN A 111 -10.25 -4.48 8.27
N HIS A 112 -10.26 -4.73 9.58
CA HIS A 112 -9.48 -5.78 10.23
C HIS A 112 -10.39 -6.57 11.18
N LYS A 113 -10.19 -7.88 11.30
CA LYS A 113 -11.07 -8.77 12.04
C LYS A 113 -10.29 -9.83 12.81
N THR A 114 -10.49 -9.84 14.13
CA THR A 114 -10.02 -10.90 15.03
C THR A 114 -11.17 -11.81 15.47
N SER A 115 -10.89 -12.77 16.35
CA SER A 115 -11.91 -13.57 17.05
C SER A 115 -12.76 -12.74 18.03
N LEU A 116 -12.24 -11.60 18.49
CA LEU A 116 -12.86 -10.76 19.52
C LEU A 116 -13.58 -9.53 18.95
N VAL A 117 -13.04 -8.92 17.89
CA VAL A 117 -13.56 -7.65 17.36
C VAL A 117 -13.36 -7.53 15.85
N ARG A 118 -14.30 -6.89 15.16
CA ARG A 118 -14.10 -6.30 13.84
C ARG A 118 -13.91 -4.80 13.99
N ILE A 119 -12.85 -4.28 13.40
CA ILE A 119 -12.50 -2.87 13.38
C ILE A 119 -12.60 -2.38 11.94
N SER A 120 -13.47 -1.41 11.68
CA SER A 120 -13.55 -0.70 10.39
C SER A 120 -13.12 0.74 10.62
N ASN A 121 -11.99 1.17 10.04
CA ASN A 121 -11.42 2.50 10.32
C ASN A 121 -11.30 3.38 9.07
N PHE A 122 -11.42 4.69 9.30
CA PHE A 122 -11.07 5.72 8.34
C PHE A 122 -9.84 6.48 8.84
N GLY A 123 -8.91 6.74 7.93
CA GLY A 123 -7.62 7.34 8.25
C GLY A 123 -6.98 8.02 7.05
N GLY A 124 -5.73 8.43 7.22
CA GLY A 124 -4.91 9.03 6.17
C GLY A 124 -3.44 8.66 6.29
N GLU A 125 -2.76 8.64 5.15
CA GLU A 125 -1.32 8.44 5.02
C GLU A 125 -0.72 9.65 4.29
N PHE A 126 0.28 10.28 4.90
CA PHE A 126 1.11 11.31 4.28
C PHE A 126 2.51 10.74 4.08
N SER A 127 3.08 10.90 2.87
CA SER A 127 4.46 10.50 2.58
C SER A 127 5.26 11.66 2.00
N LEU A 128 6.52 11.76 2.40
CA LEU A 128 7.56 12.55 1.76
C LEU A 128 8.59 11.58 1.15
N VAL A 129 8.79 11.67 -0.17
CA VAL A 129 9.80 10.87 -0.90
C VAL A 129 10.78 11.79 -1.59
N THR A 130 12.06 11.63 -1.30
CA THR A 130 13.14 12.47 -1.85
C THR A 130 14.33 11.63 -2.28
N GLY A 131 14.88 11.88 -3.47
CA GLY A 131 15.91 11.00 -4.02
C GLY A 131 16.36 11.33 -5.43
N TYR A 132 17.13 10.41 -6.00
CA TYR A 132 17.69 10.52 -7.34
C TYR A 132 16.93 9.62 -8.33
N PHE A 133 16.40 10.23 -9.38
CA PHE A 133 15.55 9.63 -10.39
C PHE A 133 16.16 9.85 -11.77
N LYS A 134 16.37 8.77 -12.51
CA LYS A 134 16.75 8.74 -13.93
C LYS A 134 15.72 7.94 -14.73
N PRO A 135 15.61 8.12 -16.05
CA PRO A 135 14.63 7.39 -16.87
C PRO A 135 14.70 5.86 -16.76
N THR A 136 15.85 5.30 -16.39
CA THR A 136 16.10 3.85 -16.27
C THR A 136 16.12 3.30 -14.84
N PHE A 137 16.35 4.14 -13.82
CA PHE A 137 16.38 3.72 -12.42
C PHE A 137 16.13 4.87 -11.46
N HIS A 138 15.73 4.58 -10.22
CA HIS A 138 15.70 5.55 -9.14
C HIS A 138 16.15 4.94 -7.81
N ALA A 139 16.59 5.80 -6.89
CA ALA A 139 16.85 5.50 -5.49
C ALA A 139 16.44 6.71 -4.63
N ALA A 140 15.63 6.49 -3.60
CA ALA A 140 15.05 7.54 -2.78
C ALA A 140 14.93 7.15 -1.30
N LEU A 141 14.90 8.15 -0.44
CA LEU A 141 14.48 8.04 0.96
C LEU A 141 12.97 8.32 1.06
N GLU A 142 12.34 7.68 2.04
CA GLU A 142 10.93 7.84 2.36
C GLU A 142 10.73 8.11 3.85
N LEU A 143 9.88 9.10 4.16
CA LEU A 143 9.27 9.31 5.46
C LEU A 143 7.75 9.28 5.26
N SER A 144 7.03 8.39 5.95
CA SER A 144 5.55 8.35 5.88
C SER A 144 4.93 8.30 7.27
N ALA A 145 3.74 8.90 7.42
CA ALA A 145 2.93 8.86 8.63
C ALA A 145 1.52 8.40 8.27
N ASP A 146 1.06 7.33 8.90
CA ASP A 146 -0.25 6.69 8.69
C ASP A 146 -1.04 6.71 10.00
N GLY A 147 -2.24 7.27 10.00
CA GLY A 147 -3.08 7.38 11.20
C GLY A 147 -4.54 7.07 10.90
N ALA A 148 -5.21 6.39 11.83
CA ALA A 148 -6.67 6.27 11.82
C ALA A 148 -7.26 7.43 12.64
N VAL A 149 -8.30 8.07 12.13
CA VAL A 149 -9.01 9.18 12.80
C VAL A 149 -10.21 8.64 13.57
N VAL A 150 -10.99 7.76 12.94
CA VAL A 150 -12.15 7.11 13.55
C VAL A 150 -12.13 5.61 13.27
N SER A 151 -12.54 4.82 14.25
CA SER A 151 -12.67 3.37 14.17
C SER A 151 -14.06 2.95 14.66
N TYR A 152 -14.80 2.21 13.85
CA TYR A 152 -15.98 1.49 14.29
C TYR A 152 -15.57 0.12 14.83
N LEU A 153 -15.82 -0.13 16.11
CA LEU A 153 -15.56 -1.41 16.75
C LEU A 153 -16.87 -2.19 16.89
N LYS A 154 -16.88 -3.43 16.37
CA LYS A 154 -17.97 -4.38 16.51
C LYS A 154 -17.48 -5.64 17.18
N HIS A 155 -17.87 -5.83 18.44
CA HIS A 155 -17.42 -6.91 19.30
C HIS A 155 -18.15 -8.22 18.98
N SER A 156 -17.42 -9.33 19.04
CA SER A 156 -17.98 -10.66 18.82
C SER A 156 -18.81 -11.12 20.02
N LYS A 157 -19.65 -12.15 19.81
CA LYS A 157 -20.41 -12.77 20.92
C LYS A 157 -19.49 -13.29 22.03
N LEU A 158 -18.28 -13.74 21.69
CA LEU A 158 -17.28 -14.19 22.66
C LEU A 158 -16.79 -13.02 23.53
N MET A 159 -16.50 -11.88 22.92
CA MET A 159 -16.07 -10.69 23.67
C MET A 159 -17.20 -10.16 24.59
N LYS A 160 -18.44 -10.08 24.08
CA LYS A 160 -19.60 -9.65 24.89
C LYS A 160 -20.01 -10.64 25.98
N GLY A 161 -19.71 -11.93 25.80
CA GLY A 161 -19.92 -12.95 26.83
C GLY A 161 -19.00 -12.77 28.04
N ASN A 162 -17.76 -12.32 27.80
CA ASN A 162 -16.78 -12.04 28.86
C ASN A 162 -16.91 -10.62 29.43
N TYR A 163 -17.38 -9.67 28.62
CA TYR A 163 -17.54 -8.25 28.98
C TYR A 163 -18.93 -7.75 28.55
N PRO A 164 -19.99 -7.99 29.35
CA PRO A 164 -21.37 -7.67 28.95
C PRO A 164 -21.63 -6.19 28.67
N GLU A 165 -20.87 -5.30 29.32
CA GLU A 165 -20.99 -3.84 29.18
C GLU A 165 -20.29 -3.28 27.93
N ILE A 166 -19.55 -4.10 27.17
CA ILE A 166 -18.80 -3.61 26.00
C ILE A 166 -19.73 -3.23 24.85
N GLN A 167 -19.62 -1.96 24.42
CA GLN A 167 -20.50 -1.38 23.41
C GLN A 167 -19.89 -1.49 22.01
N ASP A 168 -20.75 -1.64 20.99
CA ASP A 168 -20.33 -1.46 19.60
C ASP A 168 -20.54 0.01 19.23
N GLY A 169 -19.57 0.64 18.57
CA GLY A 169 -19.63 2.09 18.35
C GLY A 169 -18.47 2.66 17.58
N TRP A 170 -18.55 3.98 17.33
CA TRP A 170 -17.46 4.78 16.77
C TRP A 170 -16.60 5.34 17.89
N TYR A 171 -15.29 5.17 17.74
CA TYR A 171 -14.27 5.65 18.67
C TYR A 171 -13.27 6.53 17.92
N LEU A 172 -12.87 7.63 18.55
CA LEU A 172 -11.75 8.44 18.08
C LEU A 172 -10.45 7.66 18.30
N ASN A 173 -9.54 7.74 17.33
CA ASN A 173 -8.23 7.11 17.41
C ASN A 173 -7.13 8.17 17.29
N ASN A 174 -6.11 8.06 18.13
CA ASN A 174 -4.94 8.94 18.15
C ASN A 174 -3.64 8.21 17.75
N GLY A 175 -3.72 6.89 17.51
CA GLY A 175 -2.61 6.05 17.07
C GLY A 175 -2.18 6.37 15.64
N ALA A 176 -0.87 6.36 15.43
CA ALA A 176 -0.26 6.52 14.12
C ALA A 176 1.00 5.64 14.02
N HIS A 177 1.36 5.23 12.82
CA HIS A 177 2.61 4.56 12.51
C HIS A 177 3.48 5.46 11.63
N TYR A 178 4.75 5.55 11.98
CA TYR A 178 5.75 6.31 11.24
C TYR A 178 6.69 5.33 10.52
N PHE A 179 6.78 5.47 9.20
CA PHE A 179 7.61 4.64 8.34
C PHE A 179 8.85 5.43 7.91
N TYR A 180 10.01 4.78 8.00
CA TYR A 180 11.31 5.34 7.64
C TYR A 180 12.01 4.33 6.76
N GLY A 181 12.29 4.67 5.50
CA GLY A 181 12.82 3.67 4.58
C GLY A 181 13.44 4.22 3.32
N ILE A 182 13.74 3.28 2.42
CA ILE A 182 14.31 3.53 1.12
C ILE A 182 13.45 2.89 0.03
N GLN A 183 13.43 3.54 -1.12
CA GLN A 183 12.77 3.09 -2.34
C GLN A 183 13.83 2.96 -3.43
N ALA A 184 13.78 1.90 -4.21
CA ALA A 184 14.61 1.76 -5.40
C ALA A 184 13.81 1.12 -6.52
N GLY A 185 14.09 1.51 -7.76
CA GLY A 185 13.39 0.98 -8.92
C GLY A 185 14.21 0.99 -10.19
N LYS A 186 13.80 0.16 -11.15
CA LYS A 186 14.42 0.00 -12.47
C LYS A 186 13.33 -0.09 -13.54
N THR A 187 13.35 0.86 -14.47
CA THR A 187 12.46 0.85 -15.64
C THR A 187 12.96 -0.19 -16.66
N ILE A 188 12.05 -1.03 -17.14
CA ILE A 188 12.27 -2.12 -18.09
C ILE A 188 11.52 -1.78 -19.38
N GLY A 189 12.27 -1.54 -20.46
CA GLY A 189 11.69 -1.06 -21.72
C GLY A 189 11.11 0.36 -21.57
N ARG A 190 9.89 0.58 -22.08
CA ARG A 190 9.19 1.89 -22.06
C ARG A 190 7.95 1.93 -21.15
N SER A 191 7.48 0.77 -20.70
CA SER A 191 6.15 0.61 -20.09
C SER A 191 6.15 -0.08 -18.73
N TYR A 192 7.29 -0.63 -18.27
CA TYR A 192 7.35 -1.42 -17.04
C TYR A 192 8.40 -0.87 -16.06
N GLU A 193 8.18 -1.04 -14.76
CA GLU A 193 9.10 -0.54 -13.73
C GLU A 193 9.14 -1.45 -12.50
N ALA A 194 10.22 -2.22 -12.37
CA ALA A 194 10.46 -3.02 -11.17
C ALA A 194 10.82 -2.12 -9.99
N ASN A 195 10.25 -2.40 -8.82
CA ASN A 195 10.24 -1.50 -7.69
C ASN A 195 10.36 -2.27 -6.36
N LEU A 196 11.13 -1.69 -5.44
CA LEU A 196 11.46 -2.18 -4.11
C LEU A 196 11.28 -1.05 -3.10
N ARG A 197 10.64 -1.37 -1.97
CA ARG A 197 10.51 -0.54 -0.77
C ARG A 197 11.02 -1.38 0.40
N LEU A 198 11.86 -0.82 1.26
CA LEU A 198 12.20 -1.44 2.54
C LEU A 198 12.47 -0.38 3.60
N GLY A 199 12.18 -0.69 4.86
CA GLY A 199 12.42 0.25 5.94
C GLY A 199 11.97 -0.28 7.29
N LYS A 200 11.88 0.65 8.26
CA LYS A 200 11.36 0.43 9.60
C LYS A 200 10.01 1.11 9.79
N VAL A 201 9.22 0.56 10.70
CA VAL A 201 7.98 1.17 11.17
C VAL A 201 8.03 1.31 12.69
N ASN A 202 7.56 2.44 13.20
CA ASN A 202 7.45 2.72 14.63
C ASN A 202 6.04 3.21 14.95
N ALA A 203 5.36 2.59 15.92
CA ALA A 203 4.14 3.12 16.51
C ALA A 203 4.38 4.43 17.28
N ARG A 204 3.40 5.35 17.20
CA ARG A 204 3.35 6.59 17.99
C ARG A 204 3.26 6.24 19.48
N GLY A 205 4.29 6.57 20.25
CA GLY A 205 4.43 6.19 21.66
C GLY A 205 5.64 5.29 21.94
N ASN A 206 6.33 4.82 20.89
CA ASN A 206 7.53 3.97 21.01
C ASN A 206 7.25 2.61 21.69
N GLU A 207 6.00 2.13 21.60
CA GLU A 207 5.64 0.74 21.88
C GLU A 207 6.26 -0.16 20.79
N SER A 208 6.92 -1.24 21.19
CA SER A 208 7.65 -2.11 20.26
C SER A 208 6.71 -2.94 19.40
N ASP A 209 6.55 -2.55 18.14
CA ASP A 209 6.02 -3.42 17.09
C ASP A 209 6.88 -4.70 17.01
N VAL A 210 6.26 -5.89 17.02
CA VAL A 210 6.94 -7.20 17.13
C VAL A 210 7.97 -7.44 16.00
N LEU A 211 7.69 -6.88 14.82
CA LEU A 211 8.58 -6.85 13.66
C LEU A 211 8.53 -5.42 13.08
N PRO A 212 9.39 -4.49 13.54
CA PRO A 212 9.34 -3.07 13.18
C PRO A 212 10.02 -2.84 11.81
N ILE A 213 9.71 -3.69 10.83
CA ILE A 213 10.25 -3.66 9.47
C ILE A 213 9.13 -3.81 8.44
N TYR A 214 9.29 -3.16 7.30
CA TYR A 214 8.44 -3.36 6.14
C TYR A 214 9.28 -3.63 4.90
N PHE A 215 8.71 -4.38 3.96
CA PHE A 215 9.33 -4.76 2.69
C PHE A 215 8.25 -4.87 1.61
N GLN A 216 8.52 -4.42 0.39
CA GLN A 216 7.51 -4.39 -0.67
C GLN A 216 8.16 -4.46 -2.06
N LEU A 217 7.63 -5.34 -2.92
CA LEU A 217 8.06 -5.55 -4.31
C LEU A 217 6.92 -5.32 -5.32
N GLY A 218 7.31 -5.13 -6.59
CA GLY A 218 6.50 -5.41 -7.78
C GLY A 218 6.96 -4.60 -9.02
N LEU A 219 6.09 -4.47 -10.04
CA LEU A 219 6.43 -4.00 -11.40
C LEU A 219 5.45 -2.96 -12.05
N THR A 220 5.49 -1.65 -11.80
CA THR A 220 4.50 -0.69 -12.37
C THR A 220 4.36 -0.80 -13.88
N SER A 221 3.12 -0.90 -14.41
CA SER A 221 2.84 -0.95 -15.85
C SER A 221 2.16 0.35 -16.31
N ARG A 222 2.51 0.85 -17.50
CA ARG A 222 2.02 2.12 -18.07
C ARG A 222 1.50 1.97 -19.50
N PHE A 223 0.37 2.61 -19.79
CA PHE A 223 -0.31 2.66 -21.09
C PHE A 223 -1.04 4.00 -21.31
#